data_AF-A0A2V6N8U2-F1
#
_entry.id   AF-A0A2V6N8U2-F1
#
_cell.length_a   1.000
_cell.length_b   1.000
_cell.length_c   1.000
_cell.angle_alpha   90.00
_cell.angle_beta   90.00
_cell.angle_gamma   90.00
#
_symmetry.space_group_name_H-M   'P 1'
#
loop_
_entity.id
_entity.type
_entity.pdbx_description
1 polymer ?
#
loop_
_entity_poly.entity_id
_entity_poly.type
_entity_poly.pdbx_seq_one_letter_code
_entity_poly.pdbx_strand_id
1 'polypeptide(L)'
;MGPKTEELLNILLWSADLLVNPSWRSLFEFYEGWAYRNGLLIQIGRLEQRKWVTRKSKARNDRVYRLSAQGRLHALGGRDPEVRWGRAWDGHWRLVIFDIPSGQNAEREWLRRYLRARDFGC
;
A
#
# COMPACT_ATOMS: atom_id res chain seq x y z
N MET A 1 -6.19 4.84 19.27
CA MET A 1 -7.14 4.64 18.15
C MET A 1 -8.09 3.52 18.54
N GLY A 2 -9.39 3.82 18.50
CA GLY A 2 -10.46 2.97 19.03
C GLY A 2 -11.02 1.97 17.99
N PRO A 3 -11.87 1.03 18.41
CA PRO A 3 -12.43 -0.05 17.58
C PRO A 3 -13.11 0.42 16.28
N LYS A 4 -13.67 1.63 16.28
CA LYS A 4 -14.28 2.28 15.10
C LYS A 4 -13.32 2.45 13.91
N THR A 5 -12.01 2.48 14.14
CA THR A 5 -11.00 2.72 13.08
C THR A 5 -10.76 1.47 12.23
N GLU A 6 -11.07 0.28 12.74
CA GLU A 6 -10.77 -1.00 12.08
C GLU A 6 -11.94 -1.60 11.36
N GLU A 7 -13.16 -1.41 11.89
CA GLU A 7 -14.37 -1.57 11.10
C GLU A 7 -14.25 -0.72 9.83
N LEU A 8 -13.77 0.52 9.96
CA LEU A 8 -13.53 1.39 8.81
C LEU A 8 -12.50 0.81 7.83
N LEU A 9 -11.34 0.31 8.29
CA LEU A 9 -10.34 -0.28 7.39
C LEU A 9 -10.88 -1.52 6.65
N ASN A 10 -11.58 -2.39 7.37
CA ASN A 10 -12.18 -3.60 6.79
C ASN A 10 -13.29 -3.25 5.80
N ILE A 11 -14.12 -2.25 6.12
CA ILE A 11 -15.13 -1.70 5.22
C ILE A 11 -14.46 -1.06 4.01
N LEU A 12 -13.35 -0.33 4.16
CA LEU A 12 -12.60 0.26 3.05
C LEU A 12 -12.04 -0.80 2.12
N LEU A 13 -11.44 -1.88 2.65
CA LEU A 13 -10.91 -2.96 1.82
C LEU A 13 -12.03 -3.71 1.07
N TRP A 14 -13.14 -4.01 1.75
CA TRP A 14 -14.28 -4.68 1.15
C TRP A 14 -15.01 -3.80 0.10
N SER A 15 -15.20 -2.52 0.41
CA SER A 15 -15.81 -1.55 -0.52
C SER A 15 -14.91 -1.22 -1.71
N ALA A 16 -13.59 -1.19 -1.53
CA ALA A 16 -12.66 -1.02 -2.63
C ALA A 16 -12.73 -2.20 -3.63
N ASP A 17 -12.83 -3.44 -3.14
CA ASP A 17 -13.01 -4.61 -4.00
C ASP A 17 -14.33 -4.55 -4.78
N LEU A 18 -15.41 -4.11 -4.12
CA LEU A 18 -16.70 -3.85 -4.76
C LEU A 18 -16.59 -2.79 -5.89
N LEU A 19 -15.86 -1.71 -5.66
CA LEU A 19 -15.71 -0.61 -6.62
C LEU A 19 -14.80 -0.97 -7.80
N VAL A 20 -13.73 -1.73 -7.55
CA VAL A 20 -12.73 -2.08 -8.57
C VAL A 20 -13.19 -3.28 -9.41
N ASN A 21 -13.99 -4.19 -8.85
CA ASN A 21 -14.44 -5.40 -9.54
C ASN A 21 -15.92 -5.75 -9.24
N PRO A 22 -16.89 -4.94 -9.71
CA PRO A 22 -18.30 -5.17 -9.42
C PRO A 22 -18.82 -6.44 -10.07
N SER A 23 -19.41 -7.32 -9.27
CA SER A 23 -20.08 -8.55 -9.70
C SER A 23 -21.30 -8.86 -8.82
N TRP A 24 -22.21 -9.71 -9.30
CA TRP A 24 -23.32 -10.23 -8.49
C TRP A 24 -22.83 -10.85 -7.18
N ARG A 25 -21.62 -11.39 -7.15
CA ARG A 25 -21.02 -11.92 -5.93
C ARG A 25 -20.53 -10.81 -5.00
N SER A 26 -19.79 -9.83 -5.50
CA SER A 26 -19.26 -8.74 -4.66
C SER A 26 -20.36 -7.83 -4.08
N LEU A 27 -21.50 -7.72 -4.78
CA LEU A 27 -22.65 -6.92 -4.35
C LEU A 27 -23.46 -7.57 -3.22
N PHE A 28 -23.50 -8.91 -3.14
CA PHE A 28 -24.35 -9.65 -2.21
C PHE A 28 -23.56 -10.46 -1.16
N GLU A 29 -22.23 -10.48 -1.24
CA GLU A 29 -21.38 -11.20 -0.29
C GLU A 29 -21.17 -10.41 1.00
N PHE A 30 -21.44 -11.05 2.15
CA PHE A 30 -21.14 -10.47 3.45
C PHE A 30 -19.62 -10.38 3.70
N TYR A 31 -19.20 -9.40 4.50
CA TYR A 31 -17.79 -9.19 4.87
C TYR A 31 -17.10 -10.48 5.35
N GLU A 32 -17.74 -11.30 6.19
CA GLU A 32 -17.12 -12.53 6.68
C GLU A 32 -16.85 -13.55 5.57
N GLY A 33 -17.76 -13.67 4.60
CA GLY A 33 -17.58 -14.51 3.42
C GLY A 33 -16.47 -14.01 2.50
N TRP A 34 -16.42 -12.68 2.29
CA TRP A 34 -15.35 -12.02 1.55
C TRP A 34 -13.99 -12.21 2.22
N ALA A 35 -13.90 -11.99 3.53
CA ALA A 35 -12.67 -12.10 4.32
C ALA A 35 -12.15 -13.53 4.35
N TYR A 36 -13.04 -14.52 4.47
CA TYR A 36 -12.67 -15.94 4.41
C TYR A 36 -12.10 -16.32 3.03
N ARG A 37 -12.80 -15.97 1.95
CA ARG A 37 -12.37 -16.29 0.57
C ARG A 37 -11.06 -15.62 0.18
N ASN A 38 -10.88 -14.35 0.54
CA ASN A 38 -9.64 -13.62 0.27
C ASN A 38 -8.50 -14.05 1.20
N GLY A 39 -8.76 -14.97 2.13
CA GLY A 39 -7.77 -15.44 3.09
C GLY A 39 -7.22 -14.31 3.94
N LEU A 40 -8.05 -13.31 4.29
CA LEU A 40 -7.62 -12.10 4.98
C LEU A 40 -6.83 -12.42 6.25
N LEU A 41 -7.31 -13.39 7.05
CA LEU A 41 -6.61 -13.82 8.26
C LEU A 41 -5.24 -14.45 7.97
N ILE A 42 -5.11 -15.19 6.86
CA ILE A 42 -3.83 -15.77 6.43
C ILE A 42 -2.89 -14.64 5.99
N GLN A 43 -3.39 -13.65 5.24
CA GLN A 43 -2.60 -12.50 4.81
C GLN A 43 -2.13 -11.67 6.01
N ILE A 44 -3.01 -11.40 6.97
CA ILE A 44 -2.66 -10.72 8.23
C ILE A 44 -1.60 -11.53 9.00
N GLY A 45 -1.76 -12.85 9.12
CA GLY A 45 -0.75 -13.71 9.75
C GLY A 45 0.61 -13.64 9.06
N ARG A 46 0.66 -13.55 7.73
CA ARG A 46 1.90 -13.33 6.98
C ARG A 46 2.50 -11.95 7.26
N LEU A 47 1.68 -10.91 7.37
CA LEU A 47 2.13 -9.55 7.72
C LEU A 47 2.68 -9.47 9.15
N GLU A 48 2.08 -10.20 10.09
CA GLU A 48 2.58 -10.34 11.47
C GLU A 48 3.91 -11.11 11.51
N GLN A 49 4.03 -12.23 10.79
CA GLN A 49 5.29 -12.99 10.68
C GLN A 49 6.43 -12.12 10.12
N ARG A 50 6.12 -11.26 9.14
CA ARG A 50 7.07 -10.29 8.57
C ARG A 50 7.30 -9.07 9.46
N LYS A 51 6.66 -8.99 10.62
CA LYS A 51 6.71 -7.87 11.58
C LYS A 51 6.26 -6.53 10.98
N TRP A 52 5.47 -6.54 9.92
CA TRP A 52 4.91 -5.33 9.32
C TRP A 52 3.66 -4.86 10.05
N VAL A 53 2.97 -5.78 10.72
CA VAL A 53 1.80 -5.50 11.55
C VAL A 53 2.05 -6.06 12.94
N THR A 54 1.59 -5.35 13.96
CA THR A 54 1.60 -5.78 15.36
C THR A 54 0.19 -5.77 15.94
N ARG A 55 -0.12 -6.76 16.76
CA ARG A 55 -1.38 -6.82 17.49
C ARG A 55 -1.32 -5.96 18.74
N LYS A 56 -2.35 -5.14 18.98
CA LYS A 56 -2.41 -4.25 20.15
C LYS A 56 -2.68 -5.02 21.45
N SER A 57 -3.39 -6.14 21.37
CA SER A 57 -3.76 -6.98 22.51
C SER A 57 -3.62 -8.45 22.17
N LYS A 58 -3.25 -9.28 23.16
CA LYS A 58 -3.23 -10.75 23.01
C LYS A 58 -4.59 -11.39 23.26
N ALA A 59 -5.62 -10.60 23.62
CA ALA A 59 -6.96 -11.13 23.85
C ALA A 59 -7.53 -11.73 22.54
N ARG A 60 -8.16 -12.90 22.67
CA ARG A 60 -8.66 -13.69 21.52
C ARG A 60 -9.69 -12.93 20.67
N ASN A 61 -10.45 -12.03 21.29
CA ASN A 61 -11.46 -11.21 20.62
C ASN A 61 -10.97 -9.81 20.21
N ASP A 62 -9.76 -9.43 20.56
CA ASP A 62 -9.22 -8.13 20.18
C ASP A 62 -8.46 -8.28 18.86
N ARG A 63 -9.14 -7.94 17.76
CA ARG A 63 -8.60 -8.01 16.39
C ARG A 63 -7.94 -6.70 15.99
N VAL A 64 -7.33 -6.01 16.97
CA VAL A 64 -6.69 -4.72 16.72
C VAL A 64 -5.27 -4.87 16.21
N TYR A 65 -5.03 -4.38 14.99
CA TYR A 65 -3.79 -4.48 14.25
C TYR A 65 -3.23 -3.09 13.96
N ARG A 66 -1.92 -2.91 14.20
CA ARG A 66 -1.21 -1.66 13.96
C ARG A 66 -0.07 -1.89 12.98
N LEU A 67 0.12 -0.98 12.03
CA LEU A 67 1.35 -0.98 11.24
C LEU A 67 2.55 -0.72 12.16
N SER A 68 3.56 -1.58 12.08
CA SER A 68 4.86 -1.31 12.70
C SER A 68 5.56 -0.19 11.94
N ALA A 69 6.63 0.38 12.51
CA ALA A 69 7.45 1.36 11.79
C ALA A 69 7.99 0.78 10.46
N GLN A 70 8.40 -0.49 10.48
CA GLN A 70 8.84 -1.21 9.29
C GLN A 70 7.70 -1.43 8.28
N GLY A 71 6.50 -1.79 8.75
CA GLY A 71 5.33 -1.96 7.89
C GLY A 71 4.88 -0.66 7.25
N ARG A 72 4.91 0.45 8.01
CA ARG A 72 4.66 1.80 7.48
C ARG A 72 5.66 2.14 6.37
N LEU A 73 6.96 1.94 6.63
CA LEU A 73 8.00 2.21 5.64
C LEU A 73 7.83 1.36 4.38
N HIS A 74 7.47 0.08 4.54
CA HIS A 74 7.23 -0.83 3.43
C HIS A 74 6.02 -0.41 2.59
N ALA A 75 4.92 -0.03 3.24
CA ALA A 75 3.71 0.47 2.56
C ALA A 75 3.97 1.75 1.76
N LEU A 76 4.97 2.55 2.18
CA LEU A 76 5.41 3.78 1.50
C LEU A 76 6.50 3.54 0.45
N GLY A 77 6.75 2.28 0.05
CA GLY A 77 7.75 1.96 -0.98
C GLY A 77 9.20 2.00 -0.48
N GLY A 78 9.42 1.88 0.84
CA GLY A 78 10.76 1.81 1.44
C GLY A 78 11.39 3.16 1.78
N ARG A 79 10.67 4.27 1.63
CA ARG A 79 11.14 5.62 1.96
C ARG A 79 10.17 6.28 2.92
N ASP A 80 10.70 6.90 3.98
CA ASP A 80 9.87 7.66 4.92
C ASP A 80 9.70 9.09 4.37
N PRO A 81 8.47 9.53 4.02
CA PRO A 81 8.20 10.85 3.49
C PRO A 81 8.65 11.96 4.44
N GLU A 82 8.44 11.81 5.74
CA GLU A 82 8.82 12.82 6.74
C GLU A 82 10.33 13.05 6.73
N VAL A 83 11.11 11.97 6.63
CA VAL A 83 12.58 12.05 6.53
C VAL A 83 13.03 12.67 5.21
N ARG A 84 12.26 12.49 4.13
CA ARG A 84 12.56 13.05 2.80
C ARG A 84 12.21 14.54 2.72
N TRP A 85 11.06 14.92 3.25
CA TRP A 85 10.59 16.31 3.29
C TRP A 85 11.36 17.16 4.30
N GLY A 86 11.84 16.57 5.39
CA GLY A 86 12.67 17.26 6.37
C GLY A 86 14.08 17.62 5.89
N ARG A 87 14.47 17.26 4.66
CA ARG A 87 15.77 17.63 4.09
C ARG A 87 15.77 19.09 3.67
N ALA A 88 16.87 19.78 3.93
CA ALA A 88 17.10 21.09 3.35
C ALA A 88 17.01 20.99 1.81
N TRP A 89 16.16 21.83 1.23
CA TRP A 89 16.12 21.96 -0.21
C TRP A 89 17.40 22.63 -0.70
N ASP A 90 17.97 22.12 -1.77
CA ASP A 90 19.23 22.61 -2.35
C ASP A 90 19.05 23.79 -3.30
N GLY A 91 17.82 24.31 -3.43
CA GLY A 91 17.49 25.46 -4.27
C GLY A 91 17.37 25.17 -5.76
N HIS A 92 17.51 23.91 -6.20
CA HIS A 92 17.56 23.57 -7.62
C HIS A 92 16.46 22.57 -8.01
N TRP A 93 15.74 22.91 -9.08
CA TRP A 93 14.87 21.96 -9.77
C TRP A 93 15.67 21.17 -10.79
N ARG A 94 15.48 19.85 -10.83
CA ARG A 94 16.13 18.97 -11.80
C ARG A 94 15.08 18.50 -12.80
N LEU A 95 15.28 18.87 -14.05
CA LEU A 95 14.47 18.43 -15.18
C LEU A 95 15.30 17.50 -16.06
N VAL A 96 14.74 16.36 -16.44
CA VAL A 96 15.36 15.42 -17.39
C VAL A 96 14.49 15.38 -18.63
N ILE A 97 15.04 15.83 -19.75
CA ILE A 97 14.43 15.76 -21.08
C ILE A 97 15.22 14.73 -21.88
N PHE A 98 14.53 13.82 -22.55
CA PHE A 98 15.13 12.80 -23.37
C PHE A 98 14.32 12.61 -24.65
N ASP A 99 15.02 12.36 -25.74
CA ASP A 99 14.42 12.03 -27.03
C ASP A 99 14.81 10.60 -27.42
N ILE A 100 13.99 9.64 -26.98
CA ILE A 100 14.15 8.24 -27.37
C ILE A 100 13.11 7.94 -28.46
N PRO A 101 13.55 7.46 -29.65
CA PRO A 101 12.65 7.17 -30.75
C PRO A 101 11.48 6.26 -30.37
N SER A 102 10.32 6.45 -31.01
CA SER A 102 9.09 5.70 -30.72
C SER A 102 9.22 4.18 -30.92
N GLY A 103 10.15 3.73 -31.78
CA GLY A 103 10.43 2.31 -31.99
C GLY A 103 11.23 1.62 -30.87
N GLN A 104 11.84 2.38 -29.96
CA GLN A 104 12.70 1.88 -28.89
C GLN A 104 11.94 1.79 -27.55
N ASN A 105 10.87 1.00 -27.53
CA ASN A 105 9.97 0.95 -26.38
C ASN A 105 10.63 0.36 -25.11
N ALA A 106 11.59 -0.56 -25.27
CA ALA A 106 12.29 -1.16 -24.14
C ALA A 106 13.15 -0.12 -23.40
N GLU A 107 13.87 0.71 -24.14
CA GLU A 107 14.73 1.78 -23.65
C GLU A 107 13.91 2.88 -22.98
N ARG A 108 12.76 3.25 -23.57
CA ARG A 108 11.81 4.20 -22.98
C ARG A 108 11.27 3.70 -21.64
N GLU A 109 10.84 2.45 -21.59
CA GLU A 109 10.30 1.84 -20.37
C GLU A 109 11.38 1.69 -19.30
N TRP A 110 12.60 1.29 -19.70
CA TRP A 110 13.75 1.26 -18.82
C TRP A 110 14.04 2.63 -18.20
N LEU A 111 14.10 3.69 -19.01
CA LEU A 111 14.39 5.05 -18.52
C LEU A 111 13.29 5.55 -17.58
N ARG A 112 12.02 5.30 -17.90
CA ARG A 112 10.89 5.64 -17.00
C ARG A 112 11.02 4.95 -15.65
N ARG A 113 11.31 3.65 -15.63
CA ARG A 113 11.53 2.89 -14.38
C ARG A 113 12.73 3.44 -13.59
N TYR A 114 13.82 3.75 -14.29
CA TYR A 114 15.03 4.32 -13.71
C TYR A 114 14.78 5.68 -13.05
N LEU A 115 14.01 6.55 -13.69
CA LEU A 115 13.64 7.88 -13.19
C LEU A 115 12.64 7.80 -12.04
N ARG A 116 11.60 6.95 -12.14
CA ARG A 116 10.64 6.70 -11.04
C ARG A 116 11.33 6.18 -9.80
N ALA A 117 12.30 5.28 -9.94
CA ALA A 117 13.10 4.80 -8.82
C ALA A 117 13.90 5.91 -8.11
N ARG A 118 14.08 7.08 -8.76
CA ARG A 118 14.79 8.27 -8.26
C ARG A 118 13.86 9.43 -7.90
N ASP A 119 12.57 9.17 -7.74
CA ASP A 119 11.56 10.17 -7.34
C ASP A 119 11.36 11.30 -8.36
N PHE A 120 11.73 11.10 -9.63
CA PHE A 120 11.28 11.99 -10.70
C PHE A 120 9.81 11.73 -10.99
N GLY A 121 8.99 12.78 -10.92
CA GLY A 121 7.59 12.72 -11.32
C GLY A 121 7.45 12.64 -12.84
N CYS A 122 6.64 11.69 -13.32
CA CYS A 122 6.20 11.62 -14.72
C CYS A 122 4.75 11.14 -14.81
#